data_AF-A0A429X3H2-F1
#
_entry.id   AF-A0A429X3H2-F1
#
_cell.length_a   1.000
_cell.length_b   1.000
_cell.length_c   1.000
_cell.angle_alpha   90.00
_cell.angle_beta   90.00
_cell.angle_gamma   90.00
#
_symmetry.space_group_name_H-M   'P 1'
#
loop_
_entity.id
_entity.type
_entity.pdbx_description
1 polymer ?
#
loop_
_entity_poly.entity_id
_entity_poly.type
_entity_poly.pdbx_seq_one_letter_code
_entity_poly.pdbx_strand_id
1 'polypeptide(L)' 'MKIMTNEQLVAAYRDAKKNDHGADWIRLLKMEIKKRGLNP' A
#
# COMPACT_ATOMS: atom_id res chain seq x y z
N MET A 1 -2.93 9.76 -1.87
CA MET A 1 -2.96 9.07 -0.55
C MET A 1 -2.79 9.99 0.67
N LYS A 2 -3.03 11.31 0.58
CA LYS A 2 -2.90 12.23 1.72
C LYS A 2 -3.87 11.96 2.89
N ILE A 3 -4.87 11.09 2.69
CA ILE A 3 -5.91 10.76 3.68
C ILE A 3 -5.65 9.43 4.40
N MET A 4 -4.90 8.50 3.80
CA MET A 4 -4.64 7.20 4.44
C MET A 4 -3.60 7.30 5.55
N THR A 5 -3.96 6.82 6.73
CA THR A 5 -3.01 6.59 7.83
C THR A 5 -2.02 5.48 7.45
N ASN A 6 -0.93 5.37 8.21
CA ASN A 6 0.10 4.35 7.96
C ASN A 6 -0.48 2.93 8.04
N GLU A 7 -1.35 2.68 9.00
CA GLU A 7 -2.03 1.39 9.15
C GLU A 7 -2.96 1.08 7.98
N GLN A 8 -3.76 2.06 7.55
CA GLN A 8 -4.63 1.91 6.38
C GLN A 8 -3.83 1.62 5.11
N LEU A 9 -2.68 2.26 4.95
CA LEU A 9 -1.81 2.08 3.78
C LEU A 9 -1.23 0.66 3.72
N VAL A 10 -0.76 0.14 4.85
CA VAL A 10 -0.24 -1.24 4.95
C VAL A 10 -1.36 -2.26 4.75
N ALA A 11 -2.53 -2.04 5.37
CA ALA A 11 -3.69 -2.91 5.20
C ALA A 11 -4.14 -2.99 3.73
N ALA A 12 -4.23 -1.84 3.05
CA ALA A 12 -4.59 -1.78 1.64
C ALA A 12 -3.55 -2.46 0.74
N TYR A 13 -2.25 -2.37 1.05
CA TYR A 13 -1.22 -3.11 0.31
C TYR A 13 -1.36 -4.62 0.46
N ARG A 14 -1.62 -5.11 1.67
CA ARG A 14 -1.82 -6.53 1.94
C ARG A 14 -3.09 -7.06 1.24
N ASP A 15 -4.17 -6.29 1.31
CA ASP A 15 -5.43 -6.61 0.65
C ASP A 15 -5.27 -6.64 -0.87
N ALA A 16 -4.65 -5.61 -1.45
CA ALA A 16 -4.39 -5.54 -2.89
C ALA A 16 -3.52 -6.70 -3.38
N LYS A 17 -2.54 -7.15 -2.57
CA LYS A 17 -1.74 -8.35 -2.85
C LYS A 17 -2.53 -9.65 -2.77
N LYS A 18 -3.49 -9.74 -1.85
CA LYS A 18 -4.27 -10.96 -1.61
C LYS A 18 -5.36 -11.16 -2.67
N ASN A 19 -5.99 -10.06 -3.10
CA ASN A 19 -7.14 -10.08 -3.99
C ASN A 19 -6.78 -9.69 -5.44
N ASP A 20 -5.49 -9.64 -5.78
CA ASP A 20 -4.95 -9.32 -7.11
C ASP A 20 -5.54 -8.02 -7.72
N HIS A 21 -5.52 -6.91 -6.97
CA HIS A 21 -6.09 -5.61 -7.40
C HIS A 21 -5.29 -4.92 -8.54
N GLY A 22 -4.47 -5.68 -9.27
CA GLY A 22 -3.62 -5.19 -10.33
C GLY A 22 -2.23 -4.75 -9.85
N ALA A 23 -1.22 -5.08 -10.67
CA ALA A 23 0.19 -4.86 -10.36
C ALA A 23 0.53 -3.36 -10.16
N ASP A 24 -0.11 -2.47 -10.91
CA ASP A 24 0.10 -1.02 -10.79
C ASP A 24 -0.37 -0.47 -9.44
N TRP A 25 -1.52 -0.93 -8.95
CA TRP A 25 -2.05 -0.51 -7.65
C TRP A 25 -1.16 -0.98 -6.49
N ILE A 26 -0.72 -2.24 -6.56
CA ILE A 26 0.24 -2.82 -5.60
C ILE A 26 1.57 -2.04 -5.63
N ARG A 27 2.06 -1.67 -6.81
CA ARG A 27 3.30 -0.88 -6.97
C ARG A 27 3.16 0.51 -6.36
N LEU A 28 2.02 1.18 -6.57
CA LEU A 28 1.75 2.51 -6.04
C LEU A 28 1.71 2.52 -4.51
N LEU A 29 0.99 1.55 -3.93
CA LEU A 29 0.93 1.32 -2.49
C LEU A 29 2.33 1.06 -1.90
N LYS A 30 3.10 0.17 -2.52
CA LYS A 30 4.48 -0.15 -2.09
C LYS A 30 5.40 1.07 -2.10
N MET A 31 5.29 1.93 -3.12
CA MET A 31 6.09 3.16 -3.21
C MET A 31 5.75 4.13 -2.09
N GLU A 32 4.46 4.33 -1.78
CA GLU A 32 4.05 5.21 -0.69
C GLU A 32 4.43 4.67 0.69
N ILE A 33 4.35 3.35 0.90
CA ILE A 33 4.80 2.69 2.13
C ILE A 33 6.31 2.93 2.34
N LYS A 34 7.10 2.70 1.28
CA LYS A 34 8.56 2.91 1.32
C LYS A 34 8.91 4.38 1.55
N LYS A 35 8.19 5.32 0.92
CA LYS A 35 8.38 6.77 1.09
C LYS A 35 8.15 7.21 2.53
N ARG A 36 7.26 6.53 3.26
CA ARG A 36 6.98 6.77 4.68
C ARG A 36 7.90 6.01 5.64
N GLY A 37 8.87 5.24 5.13
CA GLY A 37 9.77 4.42 5.96
C GLY A 37 9.09 3.25 6.66
N LEU A 38 7.92 2.83 6.17
CA LEU A 38 7.14 1.74 6.73
C LEU A 38 7.57 0.41 6.11
N ASN A 39 7.53 -0.67 6.88
CA ASN A 39 7.70 -2.03 6.37
C ASN A 39 6.32 -2.70 6.22
N PRO A 40 5.90 -3.03 4.99
CA PRO A 40 4.57 -3.60 4.70
C PRO A 40 4.40 -5.05 5.15
#